data_AF-A0A7Y8M0U5-F1
#
_entry.id   AF-A0A7Y8M0U5-F1
#
_cell.length_a   1.000
_cell.length_b   1.000
_cell.length_c   1.000
_cell.angle_alpha   90.00
_cell.angle_beta   90.00
_cell.angle_gamma   90.00
#
_symmetry.space_group_name_H-M   'P 1'
#
loop_
_entity.id
_entity.type
_entity.pdbx_description
1 polymer ?
#
loop_
_entity_poly.entity_id
_entity_poly.type
_entity_poly.pdbx_seq_one_letter_code
_entity_poly.pdbx_strand_id
1 'polypeptide(L)'
;MTGAFDLEKFLVDVFDPVAGEKVAVMTDVPTSACPDRPAWQGRRAMAAEWRAGLERLGRRLVFDVLPVVTYAATGVNNANLPDEAEVEGKKIPMAAILDDISLALALTEFSPTAPLTDVCRRRPGAHVFRAASMPGVEKRMEHSALAADYREVARRCRLLKEAFLTADHAEVEFSTGHRCLFDLRYRTCEADDGYLHRDKSDDVPVINLPSGETYQVPYEGERPGEPSRTAGMLPVCEKREILVFRVESNRIVEVVGVSPVAEHYRKFFSEDTARANIAELAFGCNDHAVVTGNVLEDEKAGFHWAYGRSDHLGGVHGVARFKNPVTVVHQDVVYAPGNPIEVASAVLVASDGKRTPIIRHGAYVLW
;
A
#
# COMPACT_ATOMS: atom_id res chain seq x y z
N MET A 1 -2.02 3.40 -28.12
CA MET A 1 -3.48 3.49 -28.04
C MET A 1 -3.88 2.85 -26.71
N THR A 2 -4.01 3.65 -25.65
CA THR A 2 -4.50 3.18 -24.36
C THR A 2 -6.00 2.89 -24.54
N GLY A 3 -6.41 1.64 -24.38
CA GLY A 3 -7.82 1.29 -24.34
C GLY A 3 -8.51 2.08 -23.23
N ALA A 4 -9.79 2.44 -23.42
CA ALA A 4 -10.59 2.99 -22.35
C ALA A 4 -10.62 2.00 -21.17
N PHE A 5 -10.71 2.51 -19.94
CA PHE A 5 -10.84 1.69 -18.74
C PHE A 5 -12.04 0.75 -18.88
N ASP A 6 -11.77 -0.55 -18.93
CA ASP A 6 -12.82 -1.55 -18.91
C ASP A 6 -13.06 -2.00 -17.47
N LEU A 7 -13.98 -1.30 -16.80
CA LEU A 7 -14.36 -1.58 -15.42
C LEU A 7 -14.85 -3.03 -15.25
N GLU A 8 -15.61 -3.58 -16.21
CA GLU A 8 -16.13 -4.94 -16.06
C GLU A 8 -14.99 -5.97 -16.11
N LYS A 9 -14.08 -5.82 -17.09
CA LYS A 9 -12.88 -6.65 -17.16
C LYS A 9 -12.04 -6.52 -15.89
N PHE A 10 -11.80 -5.30 -15.41
CA PHE A 10 -11.06 -5.05 -14.17
C PHE A 10 -11.70 -5.77 -12.98
N LEU A 11 -13.02 -5.66 -12.81
CA LEU A 11 -13.74 -6.31 -11.72
C LEU A 11 -13.63 -7.84 -11.77
N VAL A 12 -13.67 -8.43 -12.97
CA VAL A 12 -13.48 -9.88 -13.16
C VAL A 12 -12.04 -10.29 -12.87
N ASP A 13 -11.06 -9.60 -13.43
CA ASP A 13 -9.66 -9.96 -13.28
C ASP A 13 -9.18 -9.89 -11.82
N VAL A 14 -9.64 -8.88 -11.07
CA VAL A 14 -9.21 -8.64 -9.68
C VAL A 14 -10.03 -9.42 -8.66
N PHE A 15 -11.35 -9.53 -8.84
CA PHE A 15 -12.25 -10.05 -7.79
C PHE A 15 -12.96 -11.37 -8.13
N ASP A 16 -13.08 -11.69 -9.42
CA ASP A 16 -13.89 -12.78 -9.99
C ASP A 16 -15.19 -13.06 -9.19
N PRO A 17 -16.15 -12.10 -9.13
CA PRO A 17 -17.35 -12.28 -8.34
C PRO A 17 -18.21 -13.42 -8.89
N VAL A 18 -18.65 -14.34 -8.04
CA VAL A 18 -19.42 -15.53 -8.46
C VAL A 18 -20.87 -15.48 -7.99
N ALA A 19 -21.68 -16.43 -8.48
CA ALA A 19 -23.08 -16.55 -8.11
C ALA A 19 -23.29 -16.66 -6.58
N GLY A 20 -24.28 -15.94 -6.06
CA GLY A 20 -24.66 -15.91 -4.65
C GLY A 20 -23.84 -14.98 -3.76
N GLU A 21 -22.85 -14.27 -4.31
CA GLU A 21 -22.12 -13.24 -3.56
C GLU A 21 -22.99 -12.01 -3.25
N LYS A 22 -22.61 -11.29 -2.21
CA LYS A 22 -23.19 -10.00 -1.84
C LYS A 22 -22.09 -8.96 -1.80
N VAL A 23 -22.14 -7.98 -2.68
CA VAL A 23 -21.07 -7.00 -2.88
C VAL A 23 -21.53 -5.62 -2.41
N ALA A 24 -20.67 -4.91 -1.68
CA ALA A 24 -20.88 -3.51 -1.34
C ALA A 24 -19.74 -2.64 -1.87
N VAL A 25 -20.12 -1.49 -2.45
CA VAL A 25 -19.21 -0.36 -2.65
C VAL A 25 -19.41 0.61 -1.50
N MET A 26 -18.33 0.94 -0.80
CA MET A 26 -18.30 1.79 0.38
C MET A 26 -17.54 3.08 0.09
N THR A 27 -18.02 4.21 0.60
CA THR A 27 -17.29 5.50 0.57
C THR A 27 -17.56 6.28 1.84
N ASP A 28 -16.55 7.00 2.32
CA ASP A 28 -16.76 7.98 3.38
C ASP A 28 -17.32 9.31 2.83
N VAL A 29 -17.96 10.07 3.70
CA VAL A 29 -18.51 11.40 3.39
C VAL A 29 -17.87 12.48 4.27
N PRO A 30 -17.69 13.70 3.73
CA PRO A 30 -17.13 14.83 4.45
C PRO A 30 -17.84 15.13 5.76
N THR A 31 -17.07 15.61 6.73
CA THR A 31 -17.57 16.12 8.01
C THR A 31 -17.15 17.57 8.18
N SER A 32 -17.65 18.27 9.20
CA SER A 32 -17.17 19.62 9.51
C SER A 32 -15.68 19.67 9.84
N ALA A 33 -15.12 18.59 10.41
CA ALA A 33 -13.70 18.46 10.72
C ALA A 33 -12.86 18.06 9.50
N CYS A 34 -13.47 17.40 8.52
CA CYS A 34 -12.83 16.92 7.30
C CYS A 34 -13.60 17.44 6.09
N PRO A 35 -13.39 18.72 5.71
CA PRO A 35 -14.12 19.35 4.63
C PRO A 35 -13.82 18.69 3.28
N ASP A 36 -14.80 18.76 2.39
CA ASP A 36 -14.75 18.12 1.08
C ASP A 36 -13.70 18.73 0.15
N ARG A 37 -13.27 17.96 -0.86
CA ARG A 37 -12.35 18.41 -1.91
C ARG A 37 -12.73 17.83 -3.27
N PRO A 38 -12.36 18.48 -4.39
CA PRO A 38 -12.77 18.03 -5.74
C PRO A 38 -12.42 16.57 -6.04
N ALA A 39 -11.23 16.12 -5.64
CA ALA A 39 -10.83 14.72 -5.81
C ALA A 39 -11.75 13.74 -5.06
N TRP A 40 -12.22 14.11 -3.86
CA TRP A 40 -13.11 13.28 -3.05
C TRP A 40 -14.55 13.28 -3.60
N GLN A 41 -15.02 14.40 -4.15
CA GLN A 41 -16.27 14.44 -4.92
C GLN A 41 -16.21 13.49 -6.12
N GLY A 42 -15.11 13.54 -6.88
CA GLY A 42 -14.85 12.64 -7.99
C GLY A 42 -14.81 11.17 -7.55
N ARG A 43 -14.24 10.87 -6.39
CA ARG A 43 -14.22 9.52 -5.80
C ARG A 43 -15.62 9.01 -5.45
N ARG A 44 -16.49 9.86 -4.89
CA ARG A 44 -17.88 9.46 -4.59
C ARG A 44 -18.70 9.22 -5.87
N ALA A 45 -18.46 10.00 -6.93
CA ALA A 45 -19.05 9.72 -8.24
C ALA A 45 -18.51 8.39 -8.82
N MET A 46 -17.20 8.16 -8.73
CA MET A 46 -16.54 6.90 -9.11
C MET A 46 -17.15 5.70 -8.39
N ALA A 47 -17.40 5.79 -7.07
CA ALA A 47 -18.04 4.74 -6.29
C ALA A 47 -19.44 4.38 -6.82
N ALA A 48 -20.26 5.38 -7.19
CA ALA A 48 -21.56 5.15 -7.79
C ALA A 48 -21.46 4.46 -9.16
N GLU A 49 -20.50 4.86 -9.99
CA GLU A 49 -20.22 4.24 -11.29
C GLU A 49 -19.76 2.78 -11.14
N TRP A 50 -18.87 2.51 -10.19
CA TRP A 50 -18.37 1.17 -9.88
C TRP A 50 -19.49 0.26 -9.39
N ARG A 51 -20.37 0.77 -8.50
CA ARG A 51 -21.56 0.05 -8.06
C ARG A 51 -22.49 -0.27 -9.24
N ALA A 52 -22.69 0.67 -10.16
CA ALA A 52 -23.51 0.43 -11.36
C ALA A 52 -22.87 -0.60 -12.32
N GLY A 53 -21.54 -0.63 -12.42
CA GLY A 53 -20.79 -1.66 -13.13
C GLY A 53 -20.99 -3.04 -12.51
N LEU A 54 -20.79 -3.15 -11.20
CA LEU A 54 -21.03 -4.38 -10.43
C LEU A 54 -22.46 -4.87 -10.58
N GLU A 55 -23.46 -3.98 -10.56
CA GLU A 55 -24.87 -4.40 -10.71
C GLU A 55 -25.15 -4.98 -12.12
N ARG A 56 -24.54 -4.42 -13.17
CA ARG A 56 -24.63 -5.01 -14.53
C ARG A 56 -24.01 -6.40 -14.58
N LEU A 57 -22.84 -6.56 -13.96
CA LEU A 57 -22.14 -7.85 -13.86
C LEU A 57 -22.94 -8.86 -13.02
N GLY A 58 -23.51 -8.41 -11.90
CA GLY A 58 -24.31 -9.21 -10.97
C GLY A 58 -25.58 -9.78 -11.60
N ARG A 59 -26.23 -9.05 -12.50
CA ARG A 59 -27.36 -9.60 -13.29
C ARG A 59 -26.96 -10.76 -14.20
N ARG A 60 -25.71 -10.80 -14.67
CA ARG A 60 -25.18 -11.87 -15.53
C ARG A 60 -24.63 -13.05 -14.73
N LEU A 61 -23.87 -12.76 -13.67
CA LEU A 61 -23.19 -13.76 -12.84
C LEU A 61 -24.01 -14.21 -11.62
N VAL A 62 -25.19 -13.64 -11.42
CA VAL A 62 -26.19 -14.00 -10.40
C VAL A 62 -25.70 -13.72 -8.97
N PHE A 63 -25.24 -12.49 -8.72
CA PHE A 63 -24.88 -11.99 -7.39
C PHE A 63 -25.54 -10.64 -7.10
N ASP A 64 -25.66 -10.32 -5.81
CA ASP A 64 -26.34 -9.12 -5.34
C ASP A 64 -25.35 -7.98 -5.08
N VAL A 65 -25.78 -6.75 -5.38
CA VAL A 65 -24.99 -5.54 -5.14
C VAL A 65 -25.83 -4.55 -4.35
N LEU A 66 -25.37 -4.24 -3.14
CA LEU A 66 -26.02 -3.27 -2.28
C LEU A 66 -26.01 -1.88 -2.95
N PRO A 67 -26.95 -0.99 -2.59
CA PRO A 67 -26.76 0.43 -2.82
C PRO A 67 -25.45 0.91 -2.19
N VAL A 68 -24.89 2.02 -2.69
CA VAL A 68 -23.62 2.55 -2.15
C VAL A 68 -23.76 2.78 -0.65
N VAL A 69 -22.83 2.21 0.11
CA VAL A 69 -22.76 2.34 1.57
C VAL A 69 -21.93 3.58 1.88
N THR A 70 -22.51 4.53 2.61
CA THR A 70 -21.81 5.75 3.01
C THR A 70 -21.64 5.83 4.52
N TYR A 71 -20.57 6.46 5.00
CA TYR A 71 -20.38 6.69 6.44
C TYR A 71 -19.55 7.95 6.68
N ALA A 72 -19.68 8.55 7.86
CA ALA A 72 -18.92 9.76 8.19
C ALA A 72 -17.40 9.50 8.15
N ALA A 73 -16.65 10.39 7.50
CA ALA A 73 -15.20 10.27 7.43
C ALA A 73 -14.56 10.21 8.81
N THR A 74 -13.62 9.28 8.98
CA THR A 74 -12.95 9.01 10.26
C THR A 74 -11.95 10.09 10.64
N GLY A 75 -11.47 10.88 9.67
CA GLY A 75 -10.51 11.95 9.86
C GLY A 75 -9.05 11.50 10.00
N VAL A 76 -8.82 10.20 10.19
CA VAL A 76 -7.49 9.59 10.23
C VAL A 76 -7.51 8.20 9.59
N ASN A 77 -6.42 7.86 8.91
CA ASN A 77 -6.23 6.54 8.31
C ASN A 77 -6.27 5.45 9.39
N ASN A 78 -6.90 4.32 9.09
CA ASN A 78 -6.97 3.10 9.90
C ASN A 78 -7.67 3.26 11.26
N ALA A 79 -8.46 4.31 11.46
CA ALA A 79 -9.40 4.36 12.58
C ALA A 79 -10.51 3.31 12.44
N ASN A 80 -11.18 3.00 13.54
CA ASN A 80 -12.40 2.20 13.53
C ASN A 80 -13.45 2.81 12.60
N LEU A 81 -14.15 1.97 11.84
CA LEU A 81 -15.32 2.40 11.07
C LEU A 81 -16.42 2.89 12.04
N PRO A 82 -17.22 3.89 11.66
CA PRO A 82 -18.34 4.34 12.47
C PRO A 82 -19.34 3.20 12.75
N ASP A 83 -20.04 3.27 13.90
CA ASP A 83 -21.04 2.27 14.30
C ASP A 83 -22.23 2.19 13.33
N GLU A 84 -22.54 3.29 12.65
CA GLU A 84 -23.61 3.42 11.66
C GLU A 84 -23.06 3.78 10.30
N ALA A 85 -23.62 3.16 9.26
CA ALA A 85 -23.52 3.58 7.88
C ALA A 85 -24.90 4.01 7.37
N GLU A 86 -24.94 4.66 6.22
CA GLU A 86 -26.16 5.01 5.51
C GLU A 86 -26.24 4.25 4.19
N VAL A 87 -27.41 3.68 3.92
CA VAL A 87 -27.74 2.98 2.67
C VAL A 87 -29.12 3.47 2.24
N GLU A 88 -29.21 4.11 1.06
CA GLU A 88 -30.45 4.75 0.55
C GLU A 88 -31.14 5.69 1.56
N GLY A 89 -30.36 6.52 2.27
CA GLY A 89 -30.89 7.45 3.27
C GLY A 89 -31.30 6.80 4.60
N LYS A 90 -31.10 5.50 4.77
CA LYS A 90 -31.39 4.77 6.02
C LYS A 90 -30.11 4.47 6.77
N LYS A 91 -30.11 4.78 8.06
CA LYS A 91 -29.04 4.38 8.98
C LYS A 91 -29.14 2.88 9.28
N ILE A 92 -28.03 2.17 9.08
CA ILE A 92 -27.90 0.74 9.31
C ILE A 92 -26.62 0.52 10.13
N PRO A 93 -26.63 -0.37 11.14
CA PRO A 93 -25.40 -0.72 11.86
C PRO A 93 -24.32 -1.21 10.88
N MET A 94 -23.13 -0.60 10.93
CA MET A 94 -22.00 -0.94 10.04
C MET A 94 -21.64 -2.42 10.14
N ALA A 95 -21.66 -2.97 11.37
CA ALA A 95 -21.43 -4.39 11.61
C ALA A 95 -22.44 -5.29 10.87
N ALA A 96 -23.71 -4.91 10.82
CA ALA A 96 -24.74 -5.70 10.13
C ALA A 96 -24.51 -5.73 8.61
N ILE A 97 -24.04 -4.63 8.01
CA ILE A 97 -23.65 -4.60 6.60
C ILE A 97 -22.44 -5.50 6.37
N LEU A 98 -21.38 -5.31 7.16
CA LEU A 98 -20.14 -6.05 7.03
C LEU A 98 -20.31 -7.55 7.28
N ASP A 99 -21.26 -7.97 8.10
CA ASP A 99 -21.58 -9.38 8.35
C ASP A 99 -22.44 -10.01 7.23
N ASP A 100 -23.22 -9.22 6.49
CA ASP A 100 -24.09 -9.71 5.40
C ASP A 100 -23.40 -9.81 4.03
N ILE A 101 -22.34 -9.06 3.79
CA ILE A 101 -21.62 -9.05 2.51
C ILE A 101 -20.48 -10.07 2.43
N SER A 102 -20.06 -10.43 1.22
CA SER A 102 -18.89 -11.26 0.93
C SER A 102 -17.74 -10.51 0.26
N LEU A 103 -18.00 -9.35 -0.33
CA LEU A 103 -16.99 -8.50 -0.97
C LEU A 103 -17.25 -7.02 -0.68
N ALA A 104 -16.24 -6.31 -0.18
CA ALA A 104 -16.29 -4.87 0.04
C ALA A 104 -15.26 -4.12 -0.83
N LEU A 105 -15.70 -3.12 -1.58
CA LEU A 105 -14.82 -2.20 -2.32
C LEU A 105 -14.92 -0.82 -1.68
N ALA A 106 -13.89 -0.40 -0.93
CA ALA A 106 -13.90 0.83 -0.17
C ALA A 106 -13.11 1.93 -0.87
N LEU A 107 -13.82 2.83 -1.58
CA LEU A 107 -13.27 4.01 -2.24
C LEU A 107 -13.41 5.21 -1.30
N THR A 108 -12.40 5.43 -0.46
CA THR A 108 -12.50 6.36 0.69
C THR A 108 -11.45 7.46 0.67
N GLU A 109 -11.64 8.51 1.45
CA GLU A 109 -10.64 9.53 1.73
C GLU A 109 -9.61 9.03 2.76
N PHE A 110 -10.08 8.36 3.82
CA PHE A 110 -9.22 7.78 4.84
C PHE A 110 -9.19 6.25 4.74
N SER A 111 -8.02 5.65 4.96
CA SER A 111 -7.82 4.20 4.82
C SER A 111 -8.67 3.39 5.80
N PRO A 112 -9.51 2.46 5.32
CA PRO A 112 -10.18 1.46 6.13
C PRO A 112 -9.43 0.11 6.10
N THR A 113 -8.17 0.05 5.65
CA THR A 113 -7.45 -1.22 5.50
C THR A 113 -7.41 -2.00 6.83
N ALA A 114 -7.00 -1.35 7.93
CA ALA A 114 -6.94 -2.00 9.25
C ALA A 114 -8.31 -2.54 9.75
N PRO A 115 -9.40 -1.74 9.80
CA PRO A 115 -10.68 -2.27 10.24
C PRO A 115 -11.26 -3.34 9.29
N LEU A 116 -11.00 -3.28 7.97
CA LEU A 116 -11.40 -4.34 7.04
C LEU A 116 -10.60 -5.64 7.26
N THR A 117 -9.31 -5.53 7.58
CA THR A 117 -8.47 -6.67 7.99
C THR A 117 -9.03 -7.32 9.26
N ASP A 118 -9.49 -6.53 10.23
CA ASP A 118 -10.11 -7.06 11.45
C ASP A 118 -11.45 -7.77 11.18
N VAL A 119 -12.23 -7.31 10.19
CA VAL A 119 -13.43 -8.05 9.72
C VAL A 119 -13.01 -9.39 9.11
N CYS A 120 -12.01 -9.41 8.24
CA CYS A 120 -11.51 -10.66 7.63
C CYS A 120 -10.97 -11.64 8.68
N ARG A 121 -10.31 -11.16 9.74
CA ARG A 121 -9.85 -12.02 10.85
C ARG A 121 -11.01 -12.62 11.65
N ARG A 122 -12.10 -11.86 11.85
CA ARG A 122 -13.34 -12.38 12.49
C ARG A 122 -14.12 -13.33 11.58
N ARG A 123 -14.04 -13.13 10.26
CA ARG A 123 -14.74 -13.89 9.21
C ARG A 123 -13.72 -14.51 8.23
N PRO A 124 -12.94 -15.51 8.68
CA PRO A 124 -11.78 -15.99 7.94
C PRO A 124 -12.14 -16.68 6.61
N GLY A 125 -11.32 -16.40 5.60
CA GLY A 125 -11.40 -17.01 4.26
C GLY A 125 -11.99 -16.08 3.21
N ALA A 126 -11.34 -15.98 2.05
CA ALA A 126 -11.77 -15.13 0.93
C ALA A 126 -13.16 -15.51 0.38
N HIS A 127 -13.57 -16.77 0.55
CA HIS A 127 -14.90 -17.26 0.23
C HIS A 127 -15.99 -16.77 1.21
N VAL A 128 -15.62 -16.27 2.40
CA VAL A 128 -16.56 -15.71 3.38
C VAL A 128 -16.63 -14.19 3.22
N PHE A 129 -15.49 -13.52 3.32
CA PHE A 129 -15.37 -12.07 3.19
C PHE A 129 -13.99 -11.70 2.65
N ARG A 130 -13.96 -10.78 1.70
CA ARG A 130 -12.73 -10.17 1.17
C ARG A 130 -12.96 -8.70 0.88
N ALA A 131 -11.91 -7.88 0.89
CA ALA A 131 -12.05 -6.44 0.71
C ALA A 131 -10.91 -5.81 -0.11
N ALA A 132 -11.25 -4.79 -0.90
CA ALA A 132 -10.28 -3.88 -1.47
C ALA A 132 -10.41 -2.50 -0.80
N SER A 133 -9.28 -2.00 -0.32
CA SER A 133 -9.14 -0.68 0.28
C SER A 133 -8.48 0.28 -0.71
N MET A 134 -9.07 1.45 -0.93
CA MET A 134 -8.61 2.41 -1.95
C MET A 134 -8.55 3.83 -1.39
N PRO A 135 -7.78 4.08 -0.30
CA PRO A 135 -7.69 5.40 0.32
C PRO A 135 -7.09 6.43 -0.60
N GLY A 136 -7.79 7.53 -0.83
CA GLY A 136 -7.27 8.60 -1.66
C GLY A 136 -7.32 8.29 -3.15
N VAL A 137 -7.88 7.14 -3.59
CA VAL A 137 -7.99 6.79 -5.02
C VAL A 137 -8.67 7.91 -5.80
N GLU A 138 -8.15 8.23 -6.98
CA GLU A 138 -8.68 9.31 -7.80
C GLU A 138 -9.30 8.76 -9.08
N LYS A 139 -10.36 9.41 -9.56
CA LYS A 139 -11.02 9.02 -10.82
C LYS A 139 -10.06 8.91 -11.99
N ARG A 140 -9.03 9.77 -12.05
CA ARG A 140 -7.99 9.71 -13.09
C ARG A 140 -7.22 8.38 -13.11
N MET A 141 -7.19 7.64 -11.99
CA MET A 141 -6.45 6.39 -11.88
C MET A 141 -7.06 5.26 -12.72
N GLU A 142 -8.33 5.39 -13.11
CA GLU A 142 -8.94 4.55 -14.14
C GLU A 142 -8.24 4.65 -15.49
N HIS A 143 -7.47 5.72 -15.74
CA HIS A 143 -6.68 5.91 -16.94
C HIS A 143 -5.17 5.72 -16.71
N SER A 144 -4.77 5.30 -15.50
CA SER A 144 -3.40 4.98 -15.12
C SER A 144 -3.37 3.63 -14.40
N ALA A 145 -2.94 3.54 -13.14
CA ALA A 145 -2.65 2.28 -12.46
C ALA A 145 -3.81 1.26 -12.39
N LEU A 146 -5.07 1.71 -12.34
CA LEU A 146 -6.22 0.80 -12.36
C LEU A 146 -6.46 0.20 -13.76
N ALA A 147 -5.97 0.85 -14.81
CA ALA A 147 -6.10 0.41 -16.20
C ALA A 147 -5.06 -0.65 -16.62
N ALA A 148 -4.12 -1.00 -15.74
CA ALA A 148 -3.08 -1.98 -16.02
C ALA A 148 -3.65 -3.36 -16.35
N ASP A 149 -2.90 -4.20 -17.08
CA ASP A 149 -3.22 -5.62 -17.15
C ASP A 149 -2.76 -6.30 -15.84
N TYR A 150 -3.71 -6.56 -14.93
CA TYR A 150 -3.41 -7.15 -13.62
C TYR A 150 -2.80 -8.55 -13.70
N ARG A 151 -2.95 -9.26 -14.83
CA ARG A 151 -2.24 -10.53 -15.04
C ARG A 151 -0.75 -10.30 -15.26
N GLU A 152 -0.39 -9.21 -15.95
CA GLU A 152 1.00 -8.79 -16.12
C GLU A 152 1.57 -8.24 -14.81
N VAL A 153 0.80 -7.45 -14.06
CA VAL A 153 1.17 -7.02 -12.71
C VAL A 153 1.48 -8.23 -11.82
N ALA A 154 0.58 -9.21 -11.75
CA ALA A 154 0.80 -10.43 -10.99
C ALA A 154 1.98 -11.28 -11.48
N ARG A 155 2.26 -11.28 -12.80
CA ARG A 155 3.47 -11.92 -13.34
C ARG A 155 4.73 -11.22 -12.83
N ARG A 156 4.78 -9.88 -12.82
CA ARG A 156 5.93 -9.12 -12.33
C ARG A 156 6.13 -9.27 -10.82
N CYS A 157 5.05 -9.23 -10.03
CA CYS A 157 5.10 -9.53 -8.60
C CYS A 157 5.70 -10.92 -8.34
N ARG A 158 5.30 -11.95 -9.11
CA ARG A 158 5.89 -13.29 -8.99
C ARG A 158 7.39 -13.32 -9.29
N LEU A 159 7.83 -12.68 -10.38
CA LEU A 159 9.26 -12.60 -10.72
C LEU A 159 10.07 -11.89 -9.64
N LEU A 160 9.52 -10.83 -9.05
CA LEU A 160 10.14 -10.14 -7.92
C LEU A 160 10.20 -11.05 -6.69
N LYS A 161 9.08 -11.65 -6.26
CA LYS A 161 9.05 -12.61 -5.13
C LYS A 161 10.08 -13.72 -5.30
N GLU A 162 10.18 -14.31 -6.50
CA GLU A 162 11.17 -15.34 -6.82
C GLU A 162 12.60 -14.84 -6.63
N ALA A 163 12.91 -13.60 -7.02
CA ALA A 163 14.22 -12.99 -6.81
C ALA A 163 14.54 -12.76 -5.32
N PHE A 164 13.52 -12.48 -4.50
CA PHE A 164 13.64 -12.31 -3.05
C PHE A 164 13.87 -13.62 -2.28
N LEU A 165 13.39 -14.77 -2.78
CA LEU A 165 13.46 -16.05 -2.05
C LEU A 165 14.87 -16.42 -1.56
N THR A 166 15.91 -16.05 -2.31
CA THR A 166 17.30 -16.34 -1.97
C THR A 166 18.07 -15.14 -1.44
N ALA A 167 17.43 -13.96 -1.37
CA ALA A 167 18.10 -12.71 -1.05
C ALA A 167 18.45 -12.63 0.44
N ASP A 168 19.71 -12.33 0.72
CA ASP A 168 20.25 -12.07 2.05
C ASP A 168 20.21 -10.57 2.37
N HIS A 169 20.43 -9.73 1.36
CA HIS A 169 20.30 -8.28 1.45
C HIS A 169 19.99 -7.65 0.08
N ALA A 170 19.47 -6.42 0.10
CA ALA A 170 19.37 -5.55 -1.07
C ALA A 170 20.44 -4.45 -1.00
N GLU A 171 21.09 -4.16 -2.12
CA GLU A 171 21.97 -3.01 -2.31
C GLU A 171 21.28 -2.01 -3.24
N VAL A 172 21.02 -0.80 -2.75
CA VAL A 172 20.31 0.25 -3.50
C VAL A 172 21.20 1.47 -3.65
N GLU A 173 21.29 1.99 -4.87
CA GLU A 173 21.96 3.24 -5.21
C GLU A 173 20.94 4.21 -5.80
N PHE A 174 20.91 5.43 -5.27
CA PHE A 174 19.99 6.48 -5.69
C PHE A 174 20.62 7.37 -6.77
N SER A 175 19.81 8.11 -7.52
CA SER A 175 20.26 9.07 -8.55
C SER A 175 21.15 10.20 -8.01
N THR A 176 21.15 10.40 -6.69
CA THR A 176 22.04 11.34 -5.99
C THR A 176 23.42 10.75 -5.65
N GLY A 177 23.68 9.47 -5.96
CA GLY A 177 24.92 8.74 -5.65
C GLY A 177 24.97 8.15 -4.22
N HIS A 178 23.99 8.45 -3.38
CA HIS A 178 23.85 7.81 -2.07
C HIS A 178 23.49 6.33 -2.19
N ARG A 179 23.81 5.55 -1.17
CA ARG A 179 23.63 4.09 -1.16
C ARG A 179 23.12 3.61 0.18
N CYS A 180 22.26 2.60 0.16
CA CYS A 180 21.78 1.91 1.35
C CYS A 180 21.73 0.40 1.13
N LEU A 181 22.17 -0.35 2.13
CA LEU A 181 21.97 -1.78 2.23
C LEU A 181 20.75 -2.04 3.11
N PHE A 182 19.87 -2.93 2.68
CA PHE A 182 18.73 -3.43 3.46
C PHE A 182 18.93 -4.91 3.77
N ASP A 183 18.92 -5.28 5.05
CA ASP A 183 19.09 -6.66 5.49
C ASP A 183 17.77 -7.43 5.34
N LEU A 184 17.76 -8.51 4.55
CA LEU A 184 16.54 -9.24 4.21
C LEU A 184 16.44 -10.60 4.92
N ARG A 185 17.44 -10.95 5.73
CA ARG A 185 17.48 -12.20 6.48
C ARG A 185 16.24 -12.37 7.35
N TYR A 186 15.82 -13.62 7.54
CA TYR A 186 14.80 -13.99 8.54
C TYR A 186 13.40 -13.39 8.32
N ARG A 187 13.14 -12.88 7.11
CA ARG A 187 11.87 -12.28 6.71
C ARG A 187 11.43 -12.91 5.39
N THR A 188 10.14 -12.77 5.10
CA THR A 188 9.54 -13.24 3.85
C THR A 188 9.09 -12.03 3.06
N CYS A 189 9.32 -12.05 1.76
CA CYS A 189 8.78 -11.06 0.85
C CYS A 189 7.32 -11.40 0.51
N GLU A 190 6.45 -10.42 0.62
CA GLU A 190 5.05 -10.48 0.23
C GLU A 190 4.78 -9.67 -1.05
N ALA A 191 3.58 -9.83 -1.60
CA ALA A 191 3.16 -9.09 -2.78
C ALA A 191 1.72 -8.61 -2.67
N ASP A 192 1.49 -7.41 -3.18
CA ASP A 192 0.18 -6.91 -3.55
C ASP A 192 0.08 -6.99 -5.09
N ASP A 193 -0.41 -8.12 -5.58
CA ASP A 193 -0.52 -8.45 -7.01
C ASP A 193 -1.90 -8.14 -7.61
N GLY A 194 -2.82 -7.64 -6.78
CA GLY A 194 -4.21 -7.37 -7.14
C GLY A 194 -5.06 -8.62 -7.35
N TYR A 195 -4.62 -9.79 -6.88
CA TYR A 195 -5.44 -11.00 -6.89
C TYR A 195 -6.29 -11.09 -5.63
N LEU A 196 -7.62 -10.94 -5.77
CA LEU A 196 -8.58 -11.02 -4.67
C LEU A 196 -9.80 -11.89 -5.04
N HIS A 197 -9.55 -13.07 -5.60
CA HIS A 197 -10.58 -14.07 -5.91
C HIS A 197 -11.00 -14.84 -4.63
N ARG A 198 -12.08 -15.63 -4.73
CA ARG A 198 -12.64 -16.41 -3.60
C ARG A 198 -11.75 -17.55 -3.10
N ASP A 199 -10.87 -18.04 -3.95
CA ASP A 199 -9.93 -19.13 -3.70
C ASP A 199 -8.57 -18.64 -3.17
N LYS A 200 -8.39 -17.32 -3.01
CA LYS A 200 -7.22 -16.74 -2.34
C LYS A 200 -7.06 -17.36 -0.94
N SER A 201 -5.85 -17.85 -0.66
CA SER A 201 -5.53 -18.64 0.53
C SER A 201 -4.16 -18.33 1.15
N ASP A 202 -3.43 -17.36 0.59
CA ASP A 202 -2.06 -16.98 0.96
C ASP A 202 -1.99 -16.03 2.16
N ASP A 203 -2.99 -15.16 2.36
CA ASP A 203 -3.04 -14.22 3.50
C ASP A 203 -4.48 -13.77 3.85
N VAL A 204 -4.62 -12.83 4.79
CA VAL A 204 -5.86 -12.10 5.04
C VAL A 204 -6.34 -11.46 3.73
N PRO A 205 -7.58 -11.73 3.27
CA PRO A 205 -8.04 -11.33 1.94
C PRO A 205 -8.45 -9.84 1.89
N VAL A 206 -7.49 -8.97 2.16
CA VAL A 206 -7.57 -7.52 2.00
C VAL A 206 -6.40 -7.05 1.15
N ILE A 207 -6.68 -6.29 0.09
CA ILE A 207 -5.65 -5.66 -0.75
C ILE A 207 -5.86 -4.15 -0.81
N ASN A 208 -4.80 -3.42 -1.15
CA ASN A 208 -4.93 -2.04 -1.60
C ASN A 208 -5.11 -2.04 -3.13
N LEU A 209 -5.86 -1.07 -3.66
CA LEU A 209 -5.95 -0.84 -5.10
C LEU A 209 -5.69 0.64 -5.43
N PRO A 210 -4.98 0.98 -6.52
CA PRO A 210 -4.30 0.06 -7.45
C PRO A 210 -3.22 -0.78 -6.77
N SER A 211 -3.01 -2.00 -7.29
CA SER A 211 -1.97 -2.92 -6.79
C SER A 211 -0.74 -2.89 -7.68
N GLY A 212 0.26 -3.68 -7.31
CA GLY A 212 1.43 -3.97 -8.12
C GLY A 212 2.71 -3.62 -7.41
N GLU A 213 3.02 -4.35 -6.35
CA GLU A 213 4.32 -4.29 -5.71
C GLU A 213 4.69 -5.62 -5.04
N THR A 214 5.97 -5.73 -4.71
CA THR A 214 6.44 -6.68 -3.70
C THR A 214 7.12 -5.93 -2.58
N TYR A 215 6.90 -6.37 -1.34
CA TYR A 215 7.45 -5.71 -0.16
C TYR A 215 8.02 -6.71 0.83
N GLN A 216 8.94 -6.23 1.67
CA GLN A 216 9.51 -6.98 2.77
C GLN A 216 9.97 -6.02 3.86
N VAL A 217 9.62 -6.30 5.12
CA VAL A 217 10.21 -5.60 6.26
C VAL A 217 11.68 -6.01 6.37
N PRO A 218 12.66 -5.07 6.32
CA PRO A 218 14.05 -5.42 6.59
C PRO A 218 14.22 -6.00 7.99
N TYR A 219 15.16 -6.92 8.17
CA TYR A 219 15.46 -7.49 9.48
C TYR A 219 15.83 -6.39 10.48
N GLU A 220 15.15 -6.36 11.63
CA GLU A 220 15.20 -5.23 12.57
C GLU A 220 16.20 -5.47 13.72
N GLY A 221 16.94 -6.59 13.69
CA GLY A 221 17.97 -6.91 14.68
C GLY A 221 17.42 -7.54 15.97
N GLU A 222 16.25 -8.17 15.92
CA GLU A 222 15.59 -8.71 17.11
C GLU A 222 16.15 -10.05 17.62
N ARG A 223 17.06 -10.72 16.89
CA ARG A 223 17.71 -11.96 17.35
C ARG A 223 18.95 -11.65 18.20
N PRO A 224 19.12 -12.31 19.37
CA PRO A 224 20.28 -12.08 20.23
C PRO A 224 21.61 -12.32 19.53
N GLY A 225 22.52 -11.34 19.61
CA GLY A 225 23.88 -11.44 19.04
C GLY A 225 23.96 -11.22 17.53
N GLU A 226 22.84 -10.97 16.84
CA GLU A 226 22.78 -10.78 15.40
C GLU A 226 22.13 -9.43 15.06
N PRO A 227 22.89 -8.31 15.08
CA PRO A 227 22.35 -7.02 14.73
C PRO A 227 21.91 -6.99 13.26
N SER A 228 20.96 -6.09 12.96
CA SER A 228 20.61 -5.77 11.58
C SER A 228 21.81 -5.17 10.84
N ARG A 229 21.97 -5.56 9.58
CA ARG A 229 22.97 -4.98 8.68
C ARG A 229 22.43 -3.79 7.89
N THR A 230 21.15 -3.45 8.02
CA THR A 230 20.55 -2.32 7.30
C THR A 230 21.29 -1.03 7.68
N ALA A 231 21.99 -0.44 6.71
CA ALA A 231 22.84 0.72 6.94
C ALA A 231 23.15 1.47 5.62
N GLY A 232 23.36 2.77 5.73
CA GLY A 232 23.74 3.63 4.60
C GLY A 232 23.11 5.01 4.66
N MET A 233 22.85 5.58 3.49
CA MET A 233 22.33 6.93 3.31
C MET A 233 21.09 6.89 2.41
N LEU A 234 19.96 7.35 2.95
CA LEU A 234 18.67 7.43 2.26
C LEU A 234 18.37 8.90 1.96
N PRO A 235 18.53 9.36 0.71
CA PRO A 235 18.27 10.75 0.35
C PRO A 235 16.76 10.98 0.25
N VAL A 236 16.24 12.06 0.82
CA VAL A 236 14.82 12.40 0.84
C VAL A 236 14.63 13.81 0.30
N CYS A 237 13.63 13.99 -0.56
CA CYS A 237 13.24 15.29 -1.09
C CYS A 237 11.86 15.66 -0.55
N GLU A 238 11.78 16.75 0.22
CA GLU A 238 10.51 17.32 0.66
C GLU A 238 10.56 18.83 0.44
N LYS A 239 9.46 19.41 -0.06
CA LYS A 239 9.36 20.86 -0.38
C LYS A 239 10.51 21.38 -1.25
N ARG A 240 11.00 20.52 -2.17
CA ARG A 240 12.15 20.79 -3.08
C ARG A 240 13.50 20.93 -2.37
N GLU A 241 13.59 20.56 -1.10
CA GLU A 241 14.85 20.48 -0.36
C GLU A 241 15.27 19.02 -0.25
N ILE A 242 16.54 18.73 -0.55
CA ILE A 242 17.12 17.39 -0.39
C ILE A 242 17.88 17.33 0.93
N LEU A 243 17.54 16.35 1.74
CA LEU A 243 18.27 15.94 2.94
C LEU A 243 18.63 14.46 2.85
N VAL A 244 19.40 13.95 3.81
CA VAL A 244 19.82 12.54 3.82
C VAL A 244 19.64 11.97 5.21
N PHE A 245 18.97 10.82 5.30
CA PHE A 245 18.91 10.04 6.53
C PHE A 245 20.07 9.06 6.55
N ARG A 246 20.95 9.17 7.57
CA ARG A 246 21.97 8.16 7.83
C ARG A 246 21.34 7.04 8.66
N VAL A 247 21.50 5.82 8.18
CA VAL A 247 20.93 4.61 8.76
C VAL A 247 22.03 3.71 9.30
N GLU A 248 21.84 3.19 10.51
CA GLU A 248 22.70 2.19 11.12
C GLU A 248 21.84 1.20 11.91
N SER A 249 22.10 -0.10 11.74
CA SER A 249 21.38 -1.18 12.44
C SER A 249 19.84 -1.02 12.37
N ASN A 250 19.32 -0.81 11.16
CA ASN A 250 17.89 -0.61 10.88
C ASN A 250 17.25 0.66 11.45
N ARG A 251 18.05 1.66 11.82
CA ARG A 251 17.54 2.89 12.43
C ARG A 251 18.12 4.12 11.77
N ILE A 252 17.28 5.12 11.52
CA ILE A 252 17.72 6.47 11.18
C ILE A 252 18.39 7.06 12.42
N VAL A 253 19.70 7.25 12.36
CA VAL A 253 20.52 7.75 13.48
C VAL A 253 20.88 9.23 13.33
N GLU A 254 20.78 9.78 12.12
CA GLU A 254 21.06 11.18 11.85
C GLU A 254 20.27 11.69 10.64
N VAL A 255 19.88 12.95 10.70
CA VAL A 255 19.37 13.72 9.57
C VAL A 255 20.46 14.71 9.12
N VAL A 256 21.05 14.45 7.96
CA VAL A 256 22.10 15.25 7.33
C VAL A 256 21.48 16.31 6.42
N GLY A 257 21.95 17.56 6.54
CA GLY A 257 21.44 18.72 5.81
C GLY A 257 21.16 19.90 6.76
N VAL A 258 21.18 21.14 6.29
CA VAL A 258 21.02 22.34 7.16
C VAL A 258 19.72 23.11 6.92
N SER A 259 18.80 22.51 6.18
CA SER A 259 17.57 23.17 5.76
C SER A 259 16.48 23.11 6.84
N PRO A 260 15.42 23.96 6.76
CA PRO A 260 14.28 23.89 7.67
C PRO A 260 13.59 22.52 7.67
N VAL A 261 13.56 21.83 6.52
CA VAL A 261 13.04 20.46 6.42
C VAL A 261 13.92 19.48 7.20
N ALA A 262 15.25 19.58 7.09
CA ALA A 262 16.16 18.74 7.88
C ALA A 262 15.96 18.95 9.38
N GLU A 263 15.78 20.20 9.83
CA GLU A 263 15.51 20.51 11.23
C GLU A 263 14.17 19.96 11.71
N HIS A 264 13.14 20.04 10.86
CA HIS A 264 11.85 19.41 11.14
C HIS A 264 11.99 17.91 11.38
N TYR A 265 12.72 17.18 10.52
CA TYR A 265 12.91 15.73 10.68
C TYR A 265 13.75 15.38 11.92
N ARG A 266 14.76 16.17 12.29
CA ARG A 266 15.49 15.96 13.56
C ARG A 266 14.55 16.03 14.75
N LYS A 267 13.67 17.03 14.78
CA LYS A 267 12.65 17.16 15.80
C LYS A 267 11.68 15.98 15.77
N PHE A 268 11.19 15.63 14.58
CA PHE A 268 10.24 14.53 14.38
C PHE A 268 10.77 13.18 14.93
N PHE A 269 12.01 12.80 14.62
CA PHE A 269 12.60 11.55 15.10
C PHE A 269 13.03 11.60 16.57
N SER A 270 13.43 12.76 17.10
CA SER A 270 13.79 12.90 18.53
C SER A 270 12.57 12.93 19.44
N GLU A 271 11.45 13.49 18.96
CA GLU A 271 10.16 13.48 19.65
C GLU A 271 9.66 12.07 19.89
N ASP A 272 9.85 11.14 18.95
CA ASP A 272 9.58 9.71 19.13
C ASP A 272 10.54 8.85 18.32
N THR A 273 11.47 8.19 19.02
CA THR A 273 12.52 7.38 18.39
C THR A 273 11.98 6.13 17.69
N ALA A 274 10.74 5.69 17.96
CA ALA A 274 10.15 4.58 17.21
C ALA A 274 9.93 4.92 15.73
N ARG A 275 9.73 6.21 15.40
CA ARG A 275 9.60 6.71 14.03
C ARG A 275 10.84 6.43 13.18
N ALA A 276 12.01 6.27 13.79
CA ALA A 276 13.28 6.10 13.10
C ALA A 276 13.56 4.65 12.64
N ASN A 277 12.67 3.69 12.90
CA ASN A 277 12.82 2.32 12.43
C ASN A 277 12.62 2.23 10.92
N ILE A 278 13.48 1.49 10.18
CA ILE A 278 13.20 1.17 8.78
C ILE A 278 12.15 0.06 8.75
N ALA A 279 10.98 0.37 8.22
CA ALA A 279 9.77 -0.43 8.34
C ALA A 279 9.46 -1.28 7.11
N GLU A 280 9.98 -0.90 5.94
CA GLU A 280 9.65 -1.57 4.68
C GLU A 280 10.71 -1.30 3.61
N LEU A 281 10.88 -2.29 2.73
CA LEU A 281 11.54 -2.20 1.44
C LEU A 281 10.57 -2.75 0.39
N ALA A 282 10.30 -1.99 -0.67
CA ALA A 282 9.33 -2.41 -1.67
C ALA A 282 9.70 -2.00 -3.10
N PHE A 283 9.16 -2.76 -4.05
CA PHE A 283 9.36 -2.62 -5.50
C PHE A 283 7.99 -2.58 -6.18
N GLY A 284 7.50 -1.38 -6.47
CA GLY A 284 6.32 -1.15 -7.31
C GLY A 284 6.58 -1.54 -8.76
N CYS A 285 5.67 -2.29 -9.37
CA CYS A 285 5.79 -2.86 -10.71
C CYS A 285 4.54 -2.68 -11.59
N ASN A 286 3.65 -1.77 -11.22
CA ASN A 286 2.52 -1.35 -12.06
C ASN A 286 3.02 -0.34 -13.10
N ASP A 287 3.12 -0.75 -14.37
CA ASP A 287 3.65 0.06 -15.48
C ASP A 287 2.72 1.17 -15.94
N HIS A 288 1.47 1.17 -15.48
CA HIS A 288 0.54 2.25 -15.72
C HIS A 288 0.46 3.25 -14.57
N ALA A 289 1.13 3.00 -13.44
CA ALA A 289 1.15 3.95 -12.33
C ALA A 289 1.92 5.22 -12.69
N VAL A 290 1.38 6.36 -12.26
CA VAL A 290 1.92 7.68 -12.58
C VAL A 290 2.22 8.45 -11.30
N VAL A 291 3.45 8.93 -11.17
CA VAL A 291 3.88 9.76 -10.05
C VAL A 291 3.20 11.13 -10.10
N THR A 292 2.42 11.44 -9.07
CA THR A 292 1.64 12.69 -8.96
C THR A 292 1.69 13.32 -7.57
N GLY A 293 2.30 12.64 -6.60
CA GLY A 293 2.24 13.00 -5.18
C GLY A 293 1.10 12.31 -4.42
N ASN A 294 0.37 11.39 -5.06
CA ASN A 294 -0.59 10.52 -4.40
C ASN A 294 0.09 9.19 -4.07
N VAL A 295 0.49 9.02 -2.80
CA VAL A 295 1.32 7.89 -2.35
C VAL A 295 0.75 6.53 -2.77
N LEU A 296 -0.59 6.36 -2.70
CA LEU A 296 -1.26 5.10 -3.07
C LEU A 296 -0.92 4.64 -4.50
N GLU A 297 -0.77 5.58 -5.45
CA GLU A 297 -0.37 5.24 -6.82
C GLU A 297 1.13 5.32 -7.02
N ASP A 298 1.78 6.35 -6.47
CA ASP A 298 3.20 6.60 -6.62
C ASP A 298 4.02 5.37 -6.15
N GLU A 299 3.63 4.72 -5.05
CA GLU A 299 4.30 3.52 -4.51
C GLU A 299 4.28 2.34 -5.48
N LYS A 300 3.24 2.21 -6.31
CA LYS A 300 3.11 1.15 -7.32
C LYS A 300 3.96 1.39 -8.56
N ALA A 301 4.45 2.62 -8.76
CA ALA A 301 5.23 3.00 -9.94
C ALA A 301 6.72 2.63 -9.83
N GLY A 302 7.23 2.28 -8.66
CA GLY A 302 8.64 1.96 -8.51
C GLY A 302 9.10 1.65 -7.09
N PHE A 303 10.42 1.72 -6.90
CA PHE A 303 11.02 1.45 -5.60
C PHE A 303 10.55 2.46 -4.54
N HIS A 304 10.27 1.96 -3.34
CA HIS A 304 10.04 2.77 -2.17
C HIS A 304 10.51 2.05 -0.91
N TRP A 305 10.60 2.80 0.18
CA TRP A 305 10.89 2.27 1.51
C TRP A 305 10.11 3.09 2.54
N ALA A 306 9.86 2.52 3.71
CA ALA A 306 9.12 3.19 4.77
C ALA A 306 9.89 3.28 6.08
N TYR A 307 9.52 4.26 6.92
CA TYR A 307 9.93 4.31 8.33
C TYR A 307 8.75 4.27 9.30
N GLY A 308 9.03 3.78 10.52
CA GLY A 308 8.10 3.72 11.64
C GLY A 308 7.62 2.30 11.95
N ARG A 309 6.30 2.11 11.97
CA ARG A 309 5.60 0.90 12.40
C ARG A 309 5.72 -0.19 11.32
N SER A 310 6.06 -1.42 11.71
CA SER A 310 6.33 -2.54 10.80
C SER A 310 5.59 -3.85 11.14
N ASP A 311 5.01 -3.97 12.35
CA ASP A 311 4.31 -5.19 12.82
C ASP A 311 3.16 -5.66 11.91
N HIS A 312 2.46 -4.72 11.28
CA HIS A 312 1.38 -5.02 10.34
C HIS A 312 1.85 -5.57 8.99
N LEU A 313 3.15 -5.51 8.70
CA LEU A 313 3.81 -6.04 7.50
C LEU A 313 4.77 -7.22 7.83
N GLY A 314 4.76 -7.72 9.07
CA GLY A 314 5.61 -8.84 9.50
C GLY A 314 6.87 -8.45 10.28
N GLY A 315 7.00 -7.18 10.70
CA GLY A 315 8.04 -6.71 11.61
C GLY A 315 7.71 -6.90 13.09
N VAL A 316 8.55 -6.34 13.97
CA VAL A 316 8.41 -6.37 15.44
C VAL A 316 8.17 -4.98 16.05
N HIS A 317 8.20 -3.90 15.26
CA HIS A 317 7.87 -2.56 15.73
C HIS A 317 6.36 -2.29 15.62
N GLY A 318 5.64 -2.61 16.69
CA GLY A 318 4.22 -2.28 16.85
C GLY A 318 3.96 -0.98 17.63
N VAL A 319 2.66 -0.65 17.79
CA VAL A 319 2.17 0.57 18.47
C VAL A 319 2.81 0.79 19.84
N ALA A 320 3.03 -0.28 20.61
CA ALA A 320 3.61 -0.20 21.96
C ALA A 320 5.07 0.31 22.01
N ARG A 321 5.77 0.38 20.86
CA ARG A 321 7.11 0.97 20.77
C ARG A 321 7.09 2.50 20.71
N PHE A 322 5.97 3.08 20.28
CA PHE A 322 5.79 4.53 20.16
C PHE A 322 5.48 5.14 21.52
N LYS A 323 5.85 6.40 21.71
CA LYS A 323 5.60 7.15 22.95
C LYS A 323 4.10 7.40 23.17
N ASN A 324 3.33 7.59 22.09
CA ASN A 324 1.90 7.85 22.16
C ASN A 324 1.19 7.30 20.90
N PRO A 325 -0.07 6.83 20.97
CA PRO A 325 -0.84 6.47 19.79
C PRO A 325 -0.86 7.53 18.68
N VAL A 326 -0.85 8.83 19.02
CA VAL A 326 -0.84 9.93 18.04
C VAL A 326 0.50 10.11 17.32
N THR A 327 1.58 9.48 17.81
CA THR A 327 2.91 9.55 17.18
C THR A 327 3.21 8.35 16.30
N VAL A 328 2.33 7.34 16.29
CA VAL A 328 2.41 6.17 15.41
C VAL A 328 2.41 6.63 13.96
N VAL A 329 3.39 6.16 13.22
CA VAL A 329 3.54 6.46 11.79
C VAL A 329 4.02 5.21 11.07
N HIS A 330 3.57 5.09 9.83
CA HIS A 330 4.22 4.32 8.78
C HIS A 330 4.23 5.27 7.58
N GLN A 331 5.40 5.60 7.06
CA GLN A 331 5.55 6.61 6.02
C GLN A 331 6.47 6.13 4.92
N ASP A 332 5.89 5.98 3.74
CA ASP A 332 6.57 5.65 2.50
C ASP A 332 7.32 6.84 1.91
N VAL A 333 8.48 6.54 1.33
CA VAL A 333 9.29 7.45 0.53
C VAL A 333 9.55 6.78 -0.82
N VAL A 334 9.03 7.41 -1.88
CA VAL A 334 8.98 6.83 -3.23
C VAL A 334 10.06 7.38 -4.14
N TYR A 335 10.66 6.51 -4.95
CA TYR A 335 11.78 6.77 -5.88
C TYR A 335 11.50 6.21 -7.28
N ALA A 336 10.27 6.33 -7.73
CA ALA A 336 9.83 5.90 -9.05
C ALA A 336 10.23 6.92 -10.14
N PRO A 337 10.23 6.53 -11.42
CA PRO A 337 10.44 7.46 -12.53
C PRO A 337 9.50 8.67 -12.45
N GLY A 338 10.07 9.88 -12.44
CA GLY A 338 9.32 11.13 -12.26
C GLY A 338 9.36 11.71 -10.84
N ASN A 339 9.84 10.97 -9.85
CA ASN A 339 10.17 11.55 -8.54
C ASN A 339 11.43 12.44 -8.61
N PRO A 340 11.59 13.42 -7.71
CA PRO A 340 12.81 14.26 -7.67
C PRO A 340 14.12 13.49 -7.45
N ILE A 341 14.02 12.32 -6.83
CA ILE A 341 15.11 11.36 -6.64
C ILE A 341 14.57 10.01 -7.10
N GLU A 342 15.37 9.29 -7.87
CA GLU A 342 15.01 7.98 -8.42
C GLU A 342 16.04 6.93 -7.94
N VAL A 343 15.71 5.65 -8.06
CA VAL A 343 16.70 4.58 -7.89
C VAL A 343 17.54 4.45 -9.16
N ALA A 344 18.85 4.65 -9.05
CA ALA A 344 19.77 4.42 -10.15
C ALA A 344 20.03 2.93 -10.38
N SER A 345 20.18 2.15 -9.30
CA SER A 345 20.25 0.69 -9.36
C SER A 345 19.81 0.03 -8.07
N ALA A 346 19.28 -1.19 -8.17
CA ALA A 346 18.96 -2.05 -7.04
C ALA A 346 19.32 -3.49 -7.37
N VAL A 347 20.02 -4.16 -6.45
CA VAL A 347 20.48 -5.54 -6.60
C VAL A 347 20.12 -6.33 -5.37
N LEU A 348 19.45 -7.48 -5.55
CA LEU A 348 19.30 -8.48 -4.50
C LEU A 348 20.52 -9.39 -4.50
N VAL A 349 21.09 -9.63 -3.33
CA VAL A 349 22.32 -10.42 -3.17
C VAL A 349 22.02 -11.59 -2.24
N ALA A 350 22.29 -12.80 -2.69
CA ALA A 350 22.13 -14.01 -1.89
C ALA A 350 23.33 -14.24 -0.95
N SER A 351 23.17 -15.13 0.02
CA SER A 351 24.21 -15.43 1.02
C SER A 351 25.47 -16.08 0.43
N ASP A 352 25.36 -16.71 -0.74
CA ASP A 352 26.49 -17.25 -1.53
C ASP A 352 27.16 -16.19 -2.44
N GLY A 353 26.68 -14.94 -2.41
CA GLY A 353 27.16 -13.84 -3.23
C GLY A 353 26.53 -13.74 -4.61
N LYS A 354 25.59 -14.62 -4.99
CA LYS A 354 24.85 -14.48 -6.25
C LYS A 354 24.10 -13.15 -6.27
N ARG A 355 24.28 -12.38 -7.34
CA ARG A 355 23.69 -11.05 -7.53
C ARG A 355 22.58 -11.11 -8.57
N THR A 356 21.39 -10.67 -8.20
CA THR A 356 20.23 -10.55 -9.08
C THR A 356 19.89 -9.06 -9.24
N PRO A 357 20.27 -8.43 -10.37
CA PRO A 357 19.90 -7.05 -10.65
C PRO A 357 18.39 -6.94 -10.81
N ILE A 358 17.77 -6.02 -10.06
CA ILE A 358 16.33 -5.72 -10.15
C ILE A 358 16.13 -4.46 -10.99
N ILE A 359 16.88 -3.40 -10.65
CA ILE A 359 16.89 -2.12 -11.36
C ILE A 359 18.31 -1.82 -11.84
N ARG A 360 18.46 -1.42 -13.11
CA ARG A 360 19.69 -0.85 -13.68
C ARG A 360 19.36 0.39 -14.50
N HIS A 361 20.09 1.46 -14.27
CA HIS A 361 19.90 2.74 -14.95
C HIS A 361 18.45 3.25 -14.85
N GLY A 362 17.83 3.11 -13.68
CA GLY A 362 16.45 3.55 -13.43
C GLY A 362 15.34 2.64 -13.98
N ALA A 363 15.68 1.54 -14.66
CA ALA A 363 14.70 0.62 -15.24
C ALA A 363 14.77 -0.77 -14.63
N TYR A 364 13.61 -1.43 -14.49
CA TYR A 364 13.55 -2.86 -14.16
C TYR A 364 14.21 -3.69 -15.27
N VAL A 365 14.91 -4.77 -14.88
CA VAL A 365 15.63 -5.66 -15.81
C VAL A 365 15.20 -7.12 -15.73
N LEU A 366 14.11 -7.40 -15.03
CA LEU A 366 13.52 -8.74 -14.92
C LEU A 366 12.49 -9.06 -16.02
N TRP A 367 12.09 -8.06 -16.82
CA TRP A 367 11.13 -8.20 -17.91
C TRP A 367 11.46 -7.29 -19.09
#